data_AF-A0A1T4T310-F1
#
_entry.id   AF-A0A1T4T310-F1
#
_cell.length_a   1.000
_cell.length_b   1.000
_cell.length_c   1.000
_cell.angle_alpha   90.00
_cell.angle_beta   90.00
_cell.angle_gamma   90.00
#
_symmetry.space_group_name_H-M   'P 1'
#
loop_
_entity.id
_entity.type
_entity.pdbx_description
1 polymer ?
#
loop_
_entity_poly.entity_id
_entity_poly.type
_entity_poly.pdbx_seq_one_letter_code
_entity_poly.pdbx_strand_id
1 'polypeptide(L)'
;MRRLHLPGTRAWREYRVPLPSGITATIAFALADPAYDFWTVAIAREQQAVAFGLLAIMDAPGEPHEPMLWTFGGESVSILPDDDDLAPSEAVRQILPRYLAMFFDDIKDTVPELTAMKMSVGRRTDRRSDRSLH
;
A
#
# COMPACT_ATOMS: atom_id res chain seq x y z
N MET A 1 2.25 -14.93 -15.64
CA MET A 1 2.59 -14.36 -14.31
C MET A 1 3.10 -12.94 -14.53
N ARG A 2 2.30 -11.94 -14.19
CA ARG A 2 2.68 -10.52 -14.30
C ARG A 2 3.59 -10.23 -13.10
N ARG A 3 4.86 -9.91 -13.33
CA ARG A 3 5.76 -9.54 -12.23
C ARG A 3 5.43 -8.11 -11.82
N LEU A 4 4.92 -7.92 -10.60
CA LEU A 4 4.97 -6.63 -9.92
C LEU A 4 6.44 -6.26 -9.71
N HIS A 5 7.02 -5.53 -10.65
CA HIS A 5 8.40 -5.09 -10.54
C HIS A 5 8.49 -3.59 -10.69
N LEU A 6 8.42 -2.88 -9.56
CA LEU A 6 9.05 -1.57 -9.48
C LEU A 6 10.56 -1.78 -9.35
N PRO A 7 11.40 -1.05 -10.08
CA PRO A 7 12.80 -0.92 -9.71
C PRO A 7 12.86 -0.44 -8.25
N GLY A 8 13.73 -1.04 -7.43
CA GLY A 8 13.75 -0.76 -5.99
C GLY A 8 12.63 -1.41 -5.18
N THR A 9 11.98 -2.48 -5.66
CA THR A 9 11.06 -3.27 -4.81
C THR A 9 11.85 -3.94 -3.68
N ARG A 10 11.47 -3.66 -2.43
CA ARG A 10 12.13 -4.19 -1.23
C ARG A 10 11.56 -5.53 -0.78
N ALA A 11 10.24 -5.69 -0.93
CA ALA A 11 9.55 -6.92 -0.58
C ALA A 11 8.29 -7.07 -1.45
N TRP A 12 7.87 -8.30 -1.68
CA TRP A 12 6.62 -8.59 -2.38
C TRP A 12 6.00 -9.90 -1.89
N ARG A 13 4.67 -10.01 -1.96
CA ARG A 13 3.90 -11.23 -1.65
C ARG A 13 2.67 -11.33 -2.54
N GLU A 14 2.23 -12.56 -2.74
CA GLU A 14 0.99 -12.90 -3.45
C GLU A 14 0.07 -13.70 -2.53
N TYR A 15 -1.23 -13.43 -2.63
CA TYR A 15 -2.28 -14.07 -1.86
C TYR A 15 -3.38 -14.54 -2.80
N ARG A 16 -3.74 -15.82 -2.72
CA ARG A 16 -4.93 -16.34 -3.40
C ARG A 16 -6.13 -16.09 -2.52
N VAL A 17 -7.15 -15.43 -3.07
CA VAL A 17 -8.29 -14.94 -2.31
C VAL A 17 -9.60 -15.37 -2.97
N PRO A 18 -10.44 -16.17 -2.26
CA PRO A 18 -11.79 -16.44 -2.74
C PRO A 18 -12.63 -15.17 -2.61
N LEU A 19 -13.26 -14.76 -3.72
CA LEU A 19 -14.21 -13.65 -3.77
C LEU A 19 -15.65 -14.16 -3.59
N PRO A 20 -16.59 -13.32 -3.14
CA PRO A 20 -18.00 -13.69 -3.00
C PRO A 20 -18.67 -14.18 -4.29
N SER A 21 -18.13 -13.81 -5.46
CA SER A 21 -18.58 -14.29 -6.77
C SER A 21 -18.27 -15.78 -7.03
N GLY A 22 -17.51 -16.43 -6.16
CA GLY A 22 -17.01 -17.80 -6.34
C GLY A 22 -15.71 -17.88 -7.15
N ILE A 23 -15.21 -16.75 -7.65
CA ILE A 23 -13.91 -16.66 -8.35
C ILE A 23 -12.79 -16.57 -7.31
N THR A 24 -11.64 -17.17 -7.60
CA THR A 24 -10.41 -16.96 -6.81
C THR A 24 -9.53 -15.94 -7.51
N ALA A 25 -9.37 -14.77 -6.90
CA ALA A 25 -8.43 -13.76 -7.35
C ALA A 25 -7.03 -14.01 -6.78
N THR A 26 -6.02 -13.47 -7.44
CA THR A 26 -4.67 -13.34 -6.85
C THR A 26 -4.43 -11.86 -6.56
N ILE A 27 -4.19 -11.53 -5.29
CA ILE A 27 -3.80 -10.18 -4.85
C ILE A 27 -2.31 -10.18 -4.59
N ALA A 28 -1.61 -9.25 -5.22
CA ALA A 28 -0.17 -9.12 -5.08
C ALA A 28 0.18 -7.73 -4.53
N PHE A 29 1.02 -7.69 -3.51
CA PHE A 29 1.56 -6.45 -2.94
C PHE A 29 3.06 -6.42 -3.15
N ALA A 30 3.57 -5.26 -3.55
CA ALA A 30 4.98 -4.93 -3.58
C ALA A 30 5.22 -3.67 -2.73
N LEU A 31 6.29 -3.67 -1.93
CA LEU A 31 6.77 -2.52 -1.17
C LEU A 31 7.92 -1.85 -1.94
N ALA A 32 7.80 -0.54 -2.18
CA ALA A 32 8.84 0.24 -2.84
C ALA A 32 9.94 0.69 -1.86
N ASP A 33 11.12 0.96 -2.40
CA ASP A 33 12.22 1.60 -1.69
C ASP A 33 12.13 3.13 -1.84
N PRO A 34 11.96 3.88 -0.73
CA PRO A 34 11.93 5.35 -0.78
C PRO A 34 13.25 5.99 -1.22
N ALA A 35 14.36 5.24 -1.26
CA ALA A 35 15.67 5.73 -1.71
C ALA A 35 15.77 5.87 -3.23
N TYR A 36 14.86 5.26 -3.99
CA TYR A 36 14.83 5.38 -5.44
C TYR A 36 13.88 6.50 -5.87
N ASP A 37 14.29 7.32 -6.82
CA ASP A 37 13.51 8.48 -7.28
C ASP A 37 12.61 8.08 -8.45
N PHE A 38 11.33 7.79 -8.15
CA PHE A 38 10.27 7.50 -9.11
C PHE A 38 9.04 8.37 -8.81
N TRP A 39 8.16 8.52 -9.79
CA TRP A 39 6.91 9.29 -9.65
C TRP A 39 6.08 8.85 -8.43
N THR A 40 6.11 7.57 -8.08
CA THR A 40 5.45 7.00 -6.88
C THR A 40 5.98 7.57 -5.57
N VAL A 41 7.26 7.96 -5.51
CA VAL A 41 7.90 8.58 -4.34
C VAL A 41 7.45 10.02 -4.15
N ALA A 42 7.25 10.77 -5.25
CA ALA A 42 6.69 12.11 -5.19
C ALA A 42 5.28 12.08 -4.59
N ILE A 43 4.42 11.19 -5.07
CA ILE A 43 3.05 11.01 -4.54
C ILE A 43 3.07 10.55 -3.08
N ALA A 44 3.92 9.59 -2.74
CA ALA A 44 4.06 9.13 -1.36
C ALA A 44 4.49 10.27 -0.41
N ARG A 45 5.40 11.14 -0.84
CA ARG A 45 5.84 12.31 -0.06
C ARG A 45 4.74 13.34 0.09
N GLU A 46 4.01 13.65 -0.97
CA GLU A 46 2.85 14.56 -0.93
C GLU A 46 1.79 14.07 0.06
N GLN A 47 1.54 12.76 0.09
CA GLN A 47 0.59 12.13 1.02
C GLN A 47 1.17 11.89 2.43
N GLN A 48 2.41 12.30 2.68
CA GLN A 48 3.13 12.02 3.93
C GLN A 48 3.09 10.52 4.30
N ALA A 49 3.14 9.66 3.28
CA ALA A 49 3.09 8.23 3.44
C ALA A 49 4.36 7.72 4.12
N VAL A 50 4.16 6.79 5.05
CA VAL A 50 5.21 6.08 5.78
C VAL A 50 5.68 4.86 5.00
N ALA A 51 4.78 4.27 4.20
CA ALA A 51 5.08 3.18 3.29
C ALA A 51 4.26 3.32 2.02
N PHE A 52 4.77 2.82 0.90
CA PHE A 52 4.06 2.81 -0.37
C PHE A 52 4.57 1.69 -1.28
N GLY A 53 3.81 1.37 -2.32
CA GLY A 53 4.22 0.43 -3.33
C GLY A 53 3.09 0.07 -4.30
N LEU A 54 3.13 -1.10 -4.91
CA LEU A 54 2.13 -1.51 -5.89
C LEU A 54 1.20 -2.60 -5.38
N LEU A 55 -0.03 -2.54 -5.87
CA LEU A 55 -1.08 -3.53 -5.73
C LEU A 55 -1.47 -4.01 -7.13
N ALA A 56 -1.43 -5.32 -7.37
CA ALA A 56 -2.04 -5.92 -8.55
C ALA A 56 -3.12 -6.91 -8.15
N ILE A 57 -4.19 -6.94 -8.93
CA ILE A 57 -5.28 -7.91 -8.81
C ILE A 57 -5.29 -8.71 -10.12
N MET A 58 -5.23 -10.02 -9.99
CA MET A 58 -5.16 -10.95 -11.13
C MET A 58 -6.23 -12.02 -10.99
N ASP A 59 -6.49 -12.74 -12.08
CA ASP A 59 -7.40 -13.88 -12.13
C ASP A 59 -8.87 -13.55 -11.75
N ALA A 60 -9.25 -12.27 -11.80
CA ALA A 60 -10.60 -11.81 -11.52
C ALA A 60 -11.09 -10.86 -12.65
N PRO A 61 -12.20 -11.20 -13.33
CA PRO A 61 -12.75 -10.35 -14.39
C PRO A 61 -13.36 -9.07 -13.81
N GLY A 62 -13.16 -7.94 -14.50
CA GLY A 62 -13.67 -6.63 -14.09
C GLY A 62 -12.80 -5.91 -13.05
N GLU A 63 -11.65 -6.46 -12.71
CA GLU A 63 -10.65 -5.81 -11.88
C GLU A 63 -9.66 -4.98 -12.71
N PRO A 64 -8.97 -4.01 -12.09
CA PRO A 64 -8.01 -3.14 -12.76
C PRO A 64 -6.94 -3.95 -13.50
N HIS A 65 -6.62 -3.50 -14.70
CA HIS A 65 -5.63 -4.18 -15.53
C HIS A 65 -4.21 -3.81 -15.09
N GLU A 66 -3.94 -2.56 -14.78
CA GLU A 66 -2.65 -2.06 -14.36
C GLU A 66 -2.46 -2.13 -12.83
N PRO A 67 -1.21 -2.33 -12.36
CA PRO A 67 -0.90 -2.20 -10.95
C PRO A 67 -1.21 -0.79 -10.42
N MET A 68 -1.84 -0.72 -9.26
CA MET A 68 -2.22 0.54 -8.61
C MET A 68 -1.22 0.89 -7.52
N LEU A 69 -1.01 2.18 -7.28
CA LEU A 69 -0.19 2.65 -6.16
C LEU A 69 -0.99 2.51 -4.86
N TRP A 70 -0.42 1.86 -3.85
CA TRP A 70 -0.93 1.97 -2.48
C TRP A 70 0.02 2.81 -1.65
N THR A 71 -0.55 3.61 -0.75
CA THR A 71 0.19 4.38 0.25
C THR A 71 -0.39 4.09 1.63
N PHE A 72 0.46 4.16 2.65
CA PHE A 72 0.08 3.99 4.05
C PHE A 72 0.66 5.14 4.86
N GLY A 73 -0.19 5.92 5.52
CA GLY A 73 0.19 7.06 6.35
C GLY A 73 -0.94 7.46 7.27
N GLY A 74 -0.64 8.01 8.45
CA GLY A 74 -1.66 8.51 9.38
C GLY A 74 -2.74 7.49 9.78
N GLU A 75 -2.40 6.20 9.83
CA GLU A 75 -3.29 5.05 10.10
C GLU A 75 -4.24 4.65 8.96
N SER A 76 -4.21 5.33 7.81
CA SER A 76 -5.03 5.00 6.65
C SER A 76 -4.21 4.42 5.50
N VAL A 77 -4.90 3.65 4.66
CA VAL A 77 -4.39 3.11 3.40
C VAL A 77 -5.15 3.80 2.28
N SER A 78 -4.42 4.36 1.33
CA SER A 78 -5.00 4.88 0.09
C SER A 78 -4.58 4.00 -1.07
N ILE A 79 -5.51 3.73 -1.98
CA ILE A 79 -5.25 3.05 -3.24
C ILE A 79 -5.56 4.04 -4.34
N LEU A 80 -4.56 4.30 -5.16
CA LEU A 80 -4.58 5.26 -6.25
C LEU A 80 -4.52 4.45 -7.55
N PRO A 81 -5.66 4.29 -8.24
CA PRO A 81 -5.65 3.73 -9.58
C PRO A 81 -4.87 4.65 -10.52
N ASP A 82 -4.37 4.09 -11.62
CA ASP A 82 -3.91 4.91 -12.74
C ASP A 82 -5.11 5.67 -13.31
N ASP A 83 -4.90 6.88 -13.83
CA ASP A 83 -6.00 7.80 -14.23
C ASP A 83 -6.91 7.20 -15.31
N ASP A 84 -6.37 6.26 -16.10
CA ASP A 84 -7.06 5.58 -17.20
C ASP A 84 -7.62 4.18 -16.82
N ASP A 85 -7.41 3.70 -15.58
CA ASP A 85 -7.81 2.34 -15.18
C ASP A 85 -8.98 2.33 -14.18
N LEU A 86 -9.61 1.16 -14.07
CA LEU A 86 -10.67 0.91 -13.11
C LEU A 86 -10.11 1.00 -11.69
N ALA A 87 -10.97 1.41 -10.76
CA ALA A 87 -10.71 1.21 -9.35
C ALA A 87 -11.11 -0.24 -8.96
N PRO A 88 -10.53 -0.82 -7.88
CA PRO A 88 -10.87 -2.17 -7.45
C PRO A 88 -12.37 -2.32 -7.21
N SER A 89 -12.92 -3.51 -7.48
CA SER A 89 -14.32 -3.78 -7.15
C SER A 89 -14.58 -3.68 -5.64
N GLU A 90 -15.84 -3.47 -5.24
CA GLU A 90 -16.23 -3.40 -3.84
C GLU A 90 -15.85 -4.67 -3.06
N ALA A 91 -16.00 -5.84 -3.68
CA ALA A 91 -15.61 -7.12 -3.08
C ALA A 91 -14.10 -7.15 -2.75
N VAL A 92 -13.25 -6.64 -3.64
CA VAL A 92 -11.81 -6.55 -3.40
C VAL A 92 -11.49 -5.48 -2.36
N ARG A 93 -12.13 -4.30 -2.41
CA ARG A 93 -11.94 -3.23 -1.41
C ARG A 93 -12.18 -3.71 0.02
N GLN A 94 -13.19 -4.54 0.23
CA GLN A 94 -13.54 -5.06 1.56
C GLN A 94 -12.47 -5.99 2.16
N ILE A 95 -11.71 -6.71 1.33
CA ILE A 95 -10.68 -7.66 1.78
C ILE A 95 -9.29 -7.05 1.85
N LEU A 96 -9.02 -5.98 1.09
CA LEU A 96 -7.69 -5.35 0.99
C LEU A 96 -7.07 -4.98 2.34
N PRO A 97 -7.78 -4.38 3.32
CA PRO A 97 -7.19 -4.06 4.62
C PRO A 97 -6.62 -5.29 5.35
N ARG A 98 -7.32 -6.42 5.27
CA ARG A 98 -6.88 -7.68 5.89
C ARG A 98 -5.61 -8.20 5.23
N TYR A 99 -5.57 -8.25 3.90
CA TYR A 99 -4.42 -8.77 3.17
C TYR A 99 -3.21 -7.84 3.24
N LEU A 100 -3.43 -6.52 3.30
CA LEU A 100 -2.34 -5.59 3.54
C LEU A 100 -1.77 -5.72 4.96
N ALA A 101 -2.60 -5.95 5.97
CA ALA A 101 -2.12 -6.25 7.32
C ALA A 101 -1.28 -7.53 7.36
N MET A 102 -1.72 -8.59 6.67
CA MET A 102 -0.94 -9.82 6.51
C MET A 102 0.38 -9.56 5.77
N PHE A 103 0.37 -8.76 4.71
CA PHE A 103 1.59 -8.37 4.00
C PHE A 103 2.61 -7.69 4.89
N PHE A 104 2.20 -6.74 5.73
CA PHE A 104 3.12 -6.11 6.68
C PHE A 104 3.68 -7.10 7.70
N ASP A 105 2.88 -8.08 8.15
CA ASP A 105 3.38 -9.12 9.06
C ASP A 105 4.38 -10.06 8.36
N ASP A 106 4.13 -10.43 7.11
CA ASP A 106 4.97 -11.34 6.31
C ASP A 106 6.33 -10.75 5.90
N ILE A 107 6.47 -9.42 5.92
CA ILE A 107 7.70 -8.71 5.52
C ILE A 107 8.42 -8.06 6.70
N LYS A 108 7.90 -8.16 7.92
CA LYS A 108 8.45 -7.46 9.10
C LYS A 108 9.92 -7.78 9.37
N ASP A 109 10.35 -9.00 9.06
CA ASP A 109 11.74 -9.44 9.22
C ASP A 109 12.63 -9.04 8.04
N THR A 110 12.02 -8.74 6.89
CA THR A 110 12.73 -8.27 5.67
C THR A 110 12.93 -6.76 5.69
N VAL A 111 12.01 -6.02 6.32
CA VAL A 111 11.95 -4.55 6.31
C VAL A 111 11.68 -4.03 7.73
N PRO A 112 12.62 -4.23 8.67
CA PRO A 112 12.40 -4.00 10.10
C PRO A 112 12.11 -2.53 10.44
N GLU A 113 12.62 -1.58 9.67
CA GLU A 113 12.37 -0.16 9.87
C GLU A 113 10.90 0.24 9.67
N LEU A 114 10.09 -0.53 8.94
CA LEU A 114 8.63 -0.31 8.91
C LEU A 114 7.97 -0.55 10.27
N THR A 115 8.46 -1.55 11.01
CA THR A 115 8.02 -1.80 12.40
C THR A 115 8.47 -0.67 13.32
N ALA A 116 9.68 -0.14 13.11
CA ALA A 116 10.18 1.02 13.85
C ALA A 116 9.37 2.30 13.54
N MET A 117 8.92 2.48 12.29
CA MET A 117 8.12 3.63 11.87
C MET A 117 6.70 3.64 12.45
N LYS A 118 6.05 2.47 12.60
CA LYS A 118 4.76 2.37 13.33
C LYS A 118 4.88 2.91 14.77
N MET A 119 6.04 2.76 15.42
CA MET A 119 6.26 3.25 16.79
C MET A 119 6.50 4.76 16.91
N SER A 120 6.93 5.43 15.84
CA SER A 120 7.19 6.88 15.83
C SER A 120 5.99 7.70 15.39
N VAL A 121 5.09 7.14 14.56
CA VAL A 121 3.81 7.79 14.21
C VAL A 121 2.90 7.91 15.44
N GLY A 122 2.84 6.89 16.30
CA GLY A 122 2.12 6.96 17.59
C GLY A 122 2.80 7.85 18.65
N ARG A 123 3.99 8.40 18.37
CA ARG A 123 4.77 9.24 19.28
C ARG A 123 5.00 10.66 18.77
N ARG A 124 4.23 11.12 17.76
CA ARG A 124 4.08 12.57 17.55
C ARG A 124 3.18 13.12 18.64
N THR A 125 3.78 13.39 19.80
CA THR A 125 3.22 14.30 20.80
C THR A 125 2.82 15.58 20.09
N ASP A 126 1.52 15.87 20.13
CA ASP A 126 0.90 17.13 19.81
C ASP A 126 1.63 18.24 20.55
N ARG A 127 2.65 18.82 19.90
CA ARG A 127 3.23 20.08 20.33
C ARG A 127 2.36 21.15 19.69
N ARG A 128 1.15 21.29 20.25
CA ARG A 128 0.32 22.48 20.10
C ARG A 128 1.20 23.66 20.50
N SER A 129 1.70 24.36 19.49
CA SER A 129 2.35 25.65 19.67
C SER A 129 1.30 26.59 20.23
N ASP A 130 1.37 26.76 21.54
CA ASP A 130 0.89 27.91 22.26
C ASP A 130 1.49 29.15 21.58
N ARG A 131 0.72 29.79 20.70
CA ARG A 131 1.05 31.10 20.16
C ARG A 131 0.05 32.06 20.77
N SER A 132 0.43 32.52 21.95
CA SER A 132 -0.22 33.57 22.71
C SER A 132 -0.45 34.80 21.83
N LEU A 133 -1.66 35.33 21.93
CA LEU A 133 -2.06 36.65 21.47
C LEU A 133 -1.14 37.72 22.08
N HIS A 134 -0.56 38.57 21.24
CA HIS A 134 -0.31 39.98 21.55
C HIS A 134 -0.28 40.79 20.25
#